data_AF-A0A354FC60-F1
#
_entry.id   AF-A0A354FC60-F1
#
_cell.length_a   1.000
_cell.length_b   1.000
_cell.length_c   1.000
_cell.angle_alpha   90.00
_cell.angle_beta   90.00
_cell.angle_gamma   90.00
#
_symmetry.space_group_name_H-M   'P 1'
#
loop_
_entity.id
_entity.type
_entity.pdbx_description
1 polymer ?
#
loop_
_entity_poly.entity_id
_entity_poly.type
_entity_poly.pdbx_seq_one_letter_code
_entity_poly.pdbx_strand_id
1 'polypeptide(L)'
;MERAMKNKKKSGIYVEKVIDGSPAAVYGISIGDQLLSVNGILPQDIITYRYITAAESVRLKVRRLNRIFTCDINKNFDTDLGLVFSADCFDGVKYCRNKCVFCFVDQLPCHLRHTLYEKDDDYRLSFLHGNYITLSNLNERDMARIVNLKLSPMYISVHTTDPQLRGVMLGHKRPAPILESIARFAEAGITMHIQIVLCPDWNDRAALARTIADLVGFWPQVASIGIVPVGLTKFRQQLPWLRSITPAERKKLIDKIKIFQDAFRSRNGVSVIYLADEFYLKAGYPFPAYKQYDGFPQIENGIGLARYFYEDFRKLRSLLPHKTNRLCHLVLATSQDGAQVLEPVVRRLRLIKNIKL
;
A
#
# COMPACT_ATOMS: atom_id res chain seq x y z
N MET A 1 -14.99 36.88 -2.02
CA MET A 1 -13.72 37.62 -2.02
C MET A 1 -12.57 36.65 -1.78
N GLU A 2 -12.13 35.91 -2.80
CA GLU A 2 -10.86 35.16 -2.73
C GLU A 2 -10.37 34.79 -4.15
N ARG A 3 -10.45 35.78 -5.04
CA ARG A 3 -9.71 35.79 -6.30
C ARG A 3 -8.61 36.83 -6.18
N ALA A 4 -7.55 36.47 -5.47
CA ALA A 4 -6.32 37.24 -5.42
C ALA A 4 -5.19 36.37 -6.00
N MET A 5 -4.84 36.67 -7.26
CA MET A 5 -3.50 36.65 -7.82
C MET A 5 -2.58 35.49 -7.37
N LYS A 6 -2.67 34.35 -8.07
CA LYS A 6 -1.63 33.32 -8.08
C LYS A 6 -0.38 33.83 -8.82
N ASN A 7 0.38 34.70 -8.17
CA ASN A 7 1.81 34.80 -8.44
C ASN A 7 2.45 33.53 -7.86
N LYS A 8 2.85 32.59 -8.72
CA LYS A 8 3.64 31.41 -8.34
C LYS A 8 5.02 31.85 -7.81
N LYS A 9 5.09 32.39 -6.59
CA LYS A 9 6.32 32.29 -5.78
C LYS A 9 6.57 30.79 -5.63
N LYS A 10 7.71 30.28 -6.11
CA LYS A 10 8.13 28.90 -5.84
C LYS A 10 8.08 28.69 -4.31
N SER A 11 7.05 28.00 -3.85
CA SER A 11 6.85 27.66 -2.45
C SER A 11 7.97 26.71 -2.05
N GLY A 12 8.72 27.05 -1.01
CA GLY A 12 9.67 26.10 -0.43
C GLY A 12 8.93 24.98 0.28
N ILE A 13 9.65 23.92 0.60
CA ILE A 13 9.13 22.74 1.28
C ILE A 13 9.22 22.99 2.78
N TYR A 14 8.08 22.92 3.49
CA TYR A 14 8.05 23.22 4.92
C TYR A 14 8.65 22.09 5.75
N VAL A 15 9.57 22.46 6.63
CA VAL A 15 10.12 21.59 7.67
C VAL A 15 9.12 21.53 8.82
N GLU A 16 8.51 20.35 9.01
CA GLU A 16 7.54 20.10 10.08
C GLU A 16 8.24 19.78 11.40
N LYS A 17 9.34 19.02 11.33
CA LYS A 17 10.14 18.67 12.50
C LYS A 17 11.62 18.59 12.13
N VAL A 18 12.46 18.95 13.09
CA VAL A 18 13.90 18.69 13.04
C VAL A 18 14.22 17.71 14.16
N ILE A 19 14.98 16.64 13.86
CA ILE A 19 15.39 15.65 14.86
C ILE A 19 16.49 16.27 15.74
N ASP A 20 16.34 16.16 17.07
CA ASP A 20 17.34 16.68 18.01
C ASP A 20 18.69 15.98 17.82
N GLY A 21 19.77 16.76 17.86
CA GLY A 21 21.13 16.27 17.62
C GLY A 21 21.46 15.90 16.17
N SER A 22 20.53 16.08 15.24
CA SER A 22 20.78 15.86 13.81
C SER A 22 21.69 16.93 13.19
N PRO A 23 22.30 16.66 12.03
CA PRO A 23 23.07 17.67 11.30
C PRO A 23 22.27 18.96 11.04
N ALA A 24 21.00 18.87 10.65
CA ALA A 24 20.17 20.05 10.45
C ALA A 24 19.99 20.89 11.73
N ALA A 25 19.83 20.24 12.89
CA ALA A 25 19.70 20.92 14.16
C ALA A 25 21.01 21.63 14.57
N VAL A 26 22.15 20.96 14.43
CA VAL A 26 23.49 21.52 14.74
C VAL A 26 23.76 22.77 13.91
N TYR A 27 23.35 22.76 12.65
CA TYR A 27 23.52 23.87 11.74
C TYR A 27 22.38 24.90 11.78
N GLY A 28 21.49 24.81 12.78
CA GLY A 28 20.52 25.85 13.11
C GLY A 28 19.27 25.90 12.25
N ILE A 29 18.92 24.82 11.54
CA ILE A 29 17.62 24.69 10.86
C ILE A 29 16.54 24.42 11.91
N SER A 30 15.37 25.02 11.74
CA SER A 30 14.29 24.98 12.72
C SER A 30 12.95 24.63 12.09
N ILE A 31 12.00 24.21 12.93
CA ILE A 31 10.61 23.98 12.55
C ILE A 31 10.03 25.25 11.90
N GLY A 32 9.28 25.08 10.81
CA GLY A 32 8.66 26.18 10.06
C GLY A 32 9.58 26.81 9.00
N ASP A 33 10.87 26.46 8.98
CA ASP A 33 11.75 26.83 7.87
C ASP A 33 11.28 26.18 6.55
N GLN A 34 11.57 26.85 5.44
CA GLN A 34 11.27 26.36 4.09
C GLN A 34 12.55 25.97 3.36
N LEU A 35 12.69 24.69 3.01
CA LEU A 35 13.73 24.21 2.13
C LEU A 35 13.45 24.64 0.68
N LEU A 36 14.37 25.40 0.08
CA LEU A 36 14.26 25.89 -1.31
C LEU A 36 15.05 25.04 -2.30
N SER A 37 16.19 24.48 -1.88
CA SER A 37 16.99 23.58 -2.68
C SER A 37 18.03 22.86 -1.83
N VAL A 38 18.43 21.68 -2.27
CA VAL A 38 19.62 20.95 -1.82
C VAL A 38 20.58 20.86 -2.99
N ASN A 39 21.82 21.32 -2.83
CA ASN A 39 22.83 21.33 -3.89
C ASN A 39 22.33 22.00 -5.19
N GLY A 40 21.52 23.06 -5.06
CA GLY A 40 20.91 23.78 -6.18
C GLY A 40 19.69 23.11 -6.82
N ILE A 41 19.32 21.91 -6.39
CA ILE A 41 18.18 21.14 -6.88
C ILE A 41 17.00 21.32 -5.91
N LEU A 42 15.82 21.68 -6.40
CA LEU A 42 14.58 21.64 -5.62
C LEU A 42 14.03 20.21 -5.68
N PRO A 43 14.02 19.44 -4.57
CA PRO A 43 13.47 18.09 -4.60
C PRO A 43 11.96 18.15 -4.85
N GLN A 44 11.46 17.21 -5.66
CA GLN A 44 10.04 17.07 -5.97
C GLN A 44 9.29 16.21 -4.93
N ASP A 45 10.05 15.40 -4.20
CA ASP A 45 9.57 14.44 -3.20
C ASP A 45 10.71 14.03 -2.26
N ILE A 46 10.34 13.27 -1.22
CA ILE A 46 11.26 12.72 -0.24
C ILE A 46 12.30 11.78 -0.87
N ILE A 47 11.97 11.08 -1.96
CA ILE A 47 12.89 10.18 -2.67
C ILE A 47 14.04 10.99 -3.25
N THR A 48 13.72 12.05 -3.99
CA THR A 48 14.69 12.99 -4.57
C THR A 48 15.53 13.60 -3.47
N TYR A 49 14.87 14.05 -2.39
CA TYR A 49 15.54 14.65 -1.24
C TYR A 49 16.59 13.70 -0.66
N ARG A 50 16.20 12.46 -0.31
CA ARG A 50 17.12 11.45 0.23
C ARG A 50 18.27 11.16 -0.72
N TYR A 51 18.00 11.07 -2.02
CA TYR A 51 19.03 10.84 -3.03
C TYR A 51 20.07 11.97 -3.06
N ILE A 52 19.63 13.23 -3.12
CA ILE A 52 20.55 14.38 -3.23
C ILE A 52 21.19 14.77 -1.89
N THR A 53 20.67 14.29 -0.76
CA THR A 53 21.26 14.48 0.57
C THR A 53 22.17 13.32 1.01
N ALA A 54 22.28 12.23 0.24
CA ALA A 54 23.15 11.10 0.59
C ALA A 54 24.64 11.48 0.65
N ALA A 55 25.06 12.47 -0.13
CA ALA A 55 26.44 12.96 -0.18
C ALA A 55 26.96 13.49 1.18
N GLU A 56 28.28 13.51 1.35
CA GLU A 56 28.94 13.96 2.58
C GLU A 56 28.85 15.48 2.77
N SER A 57 28.89 16.23 1.67
CA SER A 57 28.76 17.68 1.69
C SER A 57 27.45 18.10 1.02
N VAL A 58 26.60 18.77 1.80
CA VAL A 58 25.26 19.15 1.38
C VAL A 58 25.04 20.63 1.61
N ARG A 59 24.77 21.37 0.53
CA ARG A 59 24.42 22.78 0.53
C ARG A 59 22.90 22.96 0.53
N LEU A 60 22.35 23.37 1.67
CA LEU A 60 20.93 23.69 1.79
C LEU A 60 20.68 25.17 1.57
N LYS A 61 19.69 25.51 0.74
CA LYS A 61 19.15 26.86 0.64
C LYS A 61 17.83 26.89 1.38
N VAL A 62 17.75 27.69 2.44
CA VAL A 62 16.61 27.71 3.36
C VAL A 62 16.03 29.12 3.42
N ARG A 63 14.70 29.21 3.54
CA ARG A 63 13.98 30.46 3.81
C ARG A 63 13.37 30.40 5.20
N ARG A 64 13.74 31.35 6.04
CA ARG A 64 13.12 31.63 7.34
C ARG A 64 12.42 32.97 7.26
N LEU A 65 11.10 32.97 7.35
CA LEU A 65 10.28 34.17 7.15
C LEU A 65 10.63 34.85 5.80
N ASN A 66 11.17 36.08 5.84
CA ASN A 66 11.59 36.84 4.66
C ASN A 66 13.11 36.75 4.37
N ARG A 67 13.88 35.98 5.17
CA ARG A 67 15.32 35.83 5.00
C ARG A 67 15.63 34.51 4.30
N ILE A 68 16.51 34.56 3.31
CA ILE A 68 17.06 33.38 2.64
C ILE A 68 18.52 33.27 3.06
N PHE A 69 18.92 32.09 3.51
CA PHE A 69 20.30 31.78 3.85
C PHE A 69 20.69 30.44 3.27
N THR A 70 22.00 30.21 3.21
CA THR A 70 22.58 28.94 2.75
C THR A 70 23.34 28.32 3.91
N CYS A 71 23.28 27.00 4.00
CA CYS A 71 23.94 26.22 5.03
C CYS A 71 24.71 25.08 4.35
N ASP A 72 26.02 25.04 4.55
CA ASP A 72 26.89 23.97 4.06
C ASP A 72 27.10 22.97 5.20
N ILE A 73 26.44 21.82 5.10
CA ILE A 73 26.45 20.76 6.10
C ILE A 73 27.44 19.68 5.66
N ASN A 74 28.40 19.37 6.53
CA ASN A 74 29.28 18.21 6.36
C ASN A 74 28.82 17.09 7.29
N LYS A 75 28.70 15.89 6.74
CA LYS A 75 28.22 14.70 7.45
C LYS A 75 28.86 13.45 6.87
N ASN A 76 28.76 12.33 7.57
CA ASN A 76 29.15 11.05 7.00
C ASN A 76 28.23 10.67 5.84
N PHE A 77 28.76 9.88 4.92
CA PHE A 77 27.99 9.33 3.82
C PHE A 77 26.70 8.66 4.33
N ASP A 78 25.58 8.93 3.64
CA ASP A 78 24.25 8.39 3.94
C ASP A 78 23.67 8.76 5.33
N THR A 79 24.34 9.61 6.11
CA THR A 79 23.75 10.13 7.35
C THR A 79 22.56 11.04 7.03
N ASP A 80 21.40 10.79 7.64
CA ASP A 80 20.21 11.61 7.45
C ASP A 80 20.41 13.01 8.06
N LEU A 81 19.87 14.04 7.40
CA LEU A 81 19.98 15.41 7.89
C LEU A 81 19.10 15.68 9.11
N GLY A 82 18.08 14.86 9.35
CA GLY A 82 17.10 15.01 10.42
C GLY A 82 15.97 15.98 10.10
N LEU A 83 15.72 16.29 8.83
CA LEU A 83 14.56 17.09 8.41
C LEU A 83 13.37 16.18 8.14
N VAL A 84 12.27 16.46 8.82
CA VAL A 84 10.98 15.80 8.61
C VAL A 84 10.04 16.80 7.95
N PHE A 85 9.38 16.36 6.89
CA PHE A 85 8.44 17.16 6.10
C PHE A 85 7.02 16.66 6.28
N SER A 86 6.05 17.52 6.06
CA SER A 86 4.62 17.21 6.24
C SER A 86 4.00 16.35 5.14
N ALA A 87 4.73 16.11 4.05
CA ALA A 87 4.28 15.27 2.95
C ALA A 87 5.48 14.64 2.25
N ASP A 88 5.31 13.43 1.71
CA ASP A 88 6.35 12.78 0.92
C ASP A 88 6.43 13.30 -0.52
N CYS A 89 5.30 13.77 -1.05
CA CYS A 89 5.18 14.33 -2.39
C CYS A 89 5.12 15.86 -2.31
N PHE A 90 6.26 16.54 -2.46
CA PHE A 90 6.35 18.00 -2.24
C PHE A 90 5.66 18.81 -3.33
N ASP A 91 5.49 18.25 -4.52
CA ASP A 91 4.71 18.84 -5.62
C ASP A 91 3.24 18.37 -5.65
N GLY A 92 2.80 17.65 -4.61
CA GLY A 92 1.45 17.11 -4.48
C GLY A 92 1.32 15.67 -4.96
N VAL A 93 0.27 14.98 -4.50
CA VAL A 93 -0.01 13.59 -4.85
C VAL A 93 -0.59 13.49 -6.26
N LYS A 94 -0.18 12.47 -7.02
CA LYS A 94 -0.81 12.11 -8.29
C LYS A 94 -2.09 11.33 -8.02
N TYR A 95 -3.22 11.87 -8.50
CA TYR A 95 -4.53 11.26 -8.30
C TYR A 95 -4.91 10.28 -9.42
N CYS A 96 -5.64 9.23 -9.03
CA CYS A 96 -6.24 8.25 -9.91
C CYS A 96 -7.29 8.92 -10.82
N ARG A 97 -7.32 8.53 -12.09
CA ARG A 97 -8.26 9.02 -13.11
C ARG A 97 -9.18 7.91 -13.62
N ASN A 98 -8.97 6.69 -13.13
CA ASN A 98 -9.77 5.54 -13.50
C ASN A 98 -11.16 5.63 -12.90
N LYS A 99 -12.12 5.02 -13.60
CA LYS A 99 -13.52 4.89 -13.17
C LYS A 99 -13.83 3.42 -13.03
N CYS A 100 -13.01 2.72 -12.24
CA CYS A 100 -13.05 1.28 -12.15
C CYS A 100 -14.44 0.82 -11.72
N VAL A 101 -14.95 -0.24 -12.35
CA VAL A 101 -16.27 -0.80 -12.03
C VAL A 101 -16.36 -1.25 -10.57
N PHE A 102 -15.22 -1.55 -9.94
CA PHE A 102 -15.08 -2.00 -8.56
C PHE A 102 -14.48 -0.95 -7.61
N CYS A 103 -14.31 0.32 -8.02
CA CYS A 103 -13.64 1.34 -7.19
C CYS A 103 -14.33 1.49 -5.82
N PHE A 104 -13.61 1.27 -4.70
CA PHE A 104 -14.19 1.41 -3.36
C PHE A 104 -14.56 2.84 -2.98
N VAL A 105 -13.78 3.81 -3.46
CA VAL A 105 -14.00 5.22 -3.16
C VAL A 105 -15.27 5.76 -3.84
N ASP A 106 -15.59 5.32 -5.06
CA ASP A 106 -16.79 5.75 -5.81
C ASP A 106 -18.12 5.25 -5.22
N GLN A 107 -18.03 4.41 -4.20
CA GLN A 107 -19.17 3.80 -3.51
C GLN A 107 -19.13 4.08 -2.00
N LEU A 108 -18.39 5.11 -1.59
CA LEU A 108 -18.53 5.67 -0.25
C LEU A 108 -19.81 6.52 -0.15
N PRO A 109 -20.46 6.57 1.03
CA PRO A 109 -21.54 7.53 1.25
C PRO A 109 -21.04 8.97 1.11
N CYS A 110 -21.93 9.92 0.86
CA CYS A 110 -21.63 11.35 0.90
C CYS A 110 -21.29 11.83 2.32
N HIS A 111 -20.60 12.98 2.44
CA HIS A 111 -20.31 13.70 3.69
C HIS A 111 -19.39 13.01 4.69
N LEU A 112 -18.54 12.08 4.24
CA LEU A 112 -17.40 11.60 5.02
C LEU A 112 -16.26 12.63 5.03
N ARG A 113 -15.23 12.37 5.85
CA ARG A 113 -13.99 13.16 5.85
C ARG A 113 -13.41 13.19 4.44
N HIS A 114 -13.00 14.38 3.97
CA HIS A 114 -12.49 14.60 2.61
C HIS A 114 -11.41 13.59 2.20
N THR A 115 -10.49 13.30 3.11
CA THR A 115 -9.36 12.38 2.88
C THR A 115 -9.79 10.95 2.51
N LEU A 116 -11.02 10.54 2.84
CA LEU A 116 -11.56 9.23 2.45
C LEU A 116 -11.99 9.17 0.97
N TYR A 117 -12.17 10.32 0.32
CA TYR A 117 -12.52 10.40 -1.11
C TYR A 117 -11.30 10.56 -2.01
N GLU A 118 -10.11 10.68 -1.43
CA GLU A 118 -8.88 10.81 -2.20
C GLU A 118 -8.49 9.45 -2.78
N LYS A 119 -8.31 9.42 -4.10
CA LYS A 119 -7.81 8.26 -4.82
C LYS A 119 -6.40 8.56 -5.29
N ASP A 120 -5.40 8.09 -4.58
CA ASP A 120 -4.03 8.16 -5.07
C ASP A 120 -3.79 7.11 -6.16
N ASP A 121 -2.86 7.42 -7.06
CA ASP A 121 -2.29 6.50 -8.05
C ASP A 121 -0.84 6.93 -8.31
N ASP A 122 -0.12 7.20 -7.22
CA ASP A 122 1.20 7.81 -7.21
C ASP A 122 2.28 6.75 -6.96
N TYR A 123 3.17 6.57 -7.94
CA TYR A 123 4.24 5.58 -7.84
C TYR A 123 5.20 5.84 -6.67
N ARG A 124 5.30 7.09 -6.20
CA ARG A 124 6.15 7.43 -5.04
C ARG A 124 5.56 6.85 -3.77
N LEU A 125 4.25 6.98 -3.59
CA LEU A 125 3.53 6.39 -2.46
C LEU A 125 3.48 4.86 -2.58
N SER A 126 3.45 4.32 -3.81
CA SER A 126 3.60 2.89 -4.04
C SER A 126 4.91 2.35 -3.48
N PHE A 127 6.03 3.01 -3.82
CA PHE A 127 7.35 2.63 -3.32
C PHE A 127 7.51 2.86 -1.81
N LEU A 128 7.04 4.00 -1.30
CA LEU A 128 7.27 4.40 0.10
C LEU A 128 6.36 3.69 1.11
N HIS A 129 5.08 3.48 0.74
CA HIS A 129 4.03 3.05 1.67
C HIS A 129 3.31 1.78 1.22
N GLY A 130 3.62 1.25 0.05
CA GLY A 130 2.94 0.06 -0.46
C GLY A 130 1.59 0.31 -1.11
N ASN A 131 1.29 1.56 -1.46
CA ASN A 131 0.03 1.89 -2.13
C ASN A 131 -0.04 1.26 -3.52
N TYR A 132 -1.19 0.65 -3.83
CA TYR A 132 -1.37 -0.03 -5.10
C TYR A 132 -1.71 0.95 -6.22
N ILE A 133 -0.91 0.93 -7.28
CA ILE A 133 -1.10 1.77 -8.46
C ILE A 133 -1.50 0.95 -9.69
N THR A 134 -2.25 1.56 -10.60
CA THR A 134 -2.76 0.87 -11.80
C THR A 134 -1.81 0.96 -13.00
N LEU A 135 -0.74 1.76 -12.91
CA LEU A 135 0.16 2.17 -14.00
C LEU A 135 -0.50 2.96 -15.14
N SER A 136 -1.82 2.93 -15.30
CA SER A 136 -2.50 3.62 -16.40
C SER A 136 -2.43 5.15 -16.31
N ASN A 137 -2.10 5.67 -15.13
CA ASN A 137 -1.97 7.10 -14.89
C ASN A 137 -0.55 7.63 -15.10
N LEU A 138 0.44 6.75 -15.28
CA LEU A 138 1.83 7.10 -15.45
C LEU A 138 2.12 7.56 -16.88
N ASN A 139 3.01 8.54 -17.01
CA ASN A 139 3.59 8.93 -18.30
C ASN A 139 5.01 8.36 -18.44
N GLU A 140 5.61 8.47 -19.62
CA GLU A 140 6.96 7.95 -19.87
C GLU A 140 8.05 8.54 -18.96
N ARG A 141 7.91 9.78 -18.48
CA ARG A 141 8.87 10.37 -17.53
C ARG A 141 8.76 9.69 -16.17
N ASP A 142 7.55 9.39 -15.73
CA ASP A 142 7.32 8.65 -14.48
C ASP A 142 7.88 7.22 -14.61
N MET A 143 7.59 6.52 -15.72
CA MET A 143 8.12 5.17 -16.00
C MET A 143 9.65 5.15 -16.05
N ALA A 144 10.27 6.08 -16.79
CA ALA A 144 11.71 6.20 -16.87
C ALA A 144 12.34 6.50 -15.51
N ARG A 145 11.69 7.33 -14.69
CA ARG A 145 12.17 7.66 -13.35
C ARG A 145 12.14 6.46 -12.41
N ILE A 146 11.06 5.66 -12.43
CA ILE A 146 10.96 4.41 -11.65
C ILE A 146 12.15 3.49 -12.00
N VAL A 147 12.43 3.32 -13.29
CA VAL A 147 13.53 2.48 -13.78
C VAL A 147 14.90 3.05 -13.43
N ASN A 148 15.14 4.35 -13.66
CA ASN A 148 16.44 4.98 -13.44
C ASN A 148 16.82 5.03 -11.96
N LEU A 149 15.84 5.24 -11.08
CA LEU A 149 16.05 5.25 -9.63
C LEU A 149 15.90 3.86 -8.99
N LYS A 150 15.58 2.83 -9.79
CA LYS A 150 15.34 1.45 -9.30
C LYS A 150 14.35 1.40 -8.13
N LEU A 151 13.24 2.14 -8.24
CA LEU A 151 12.23 2.17 -7.18
C LEU A 151 11.62 0.77 -7.04
N SER A 152 11.93 0.10 -5.94
CA SER A 152 11.59 -1.31 -5.72
C SER A 152 11.46 -1.57 -4.21
N PRO A 153 10.37 -2.23 -3.75
CA PRO A 153 9.31 -2.84 -4.56
C PRO A 153 8.27 -1.82 -5.07
N MET A 154 7.52 -2.23 -6.11
CA MET A 154 6.36 -1.52 -6.64
C MET A 154 5.08 -2.34 -6.42
N TYR A 155 3.99 -1.70 -6.00
CA TYR A 155 2.72 -2.35 -5.70
C TYR A 155 1.72 -2.03 -6.80
N ILE A 156 1.32 -3.04 -7.57
CA ILE A 156 0.63 -2.84 -8.85
C ILE A 156 -0.72 -3.57 -8.88
N SER A 157 -1.78 -2.81 -9.16
CA SER A 157 -3.13 -3.34 -9.36
C SER A 157 -3.37 -3.72 -10.82
N VAL A 158 -3.27 -5.02 -11.10
CA VAL A 158 -3.38 -5.59 -12.45
C VAL A 158 -4.83 -5.92 -12.81
N HIS A 159 -5.54 -6.61 -11.89
CA HIS A 159 -6.91 -7.14 -12.04
C HIS A 159 -7.10 -8.21 -13.13
N THR A 160 -6.55 -8.03 -14.33
CA THR A 160 -6.54 -9.01 -15.42
C THR A 160 -5.43 -8.68 -16.42
N THR A 161 -4.87 -9.66 -17.12
CA THR A 161 -3.87 -9.43 -18.17
C THR A 161 -4.48 -9.25 -19.56
N ASP A 162 -5.77 -9.54 -19.71
CA ASP A 162 -6.50 -9.28 -20.96
C ASP A 162 -6.68 -7.76 -21.16
N PRO A 163 -6.09 -7.14 -22.21
CA PRO A 163 -6.11 -5.68 -22.38
C PRO A 163 -7.51 -5.10 -22.54
N GLN A 164 -8.41 -5.81 -23.22
CA GLN A 164 -9.78 -5.38 -23.47
C GLN A 164 -10.59 -5.41 -22.18
N LEU A 165 -10.58 -6.55 -21.48
CA LEU A 165 -11.27 -6.69 -20.20
C LEU A 165 -10.72 -5.71 -19.17
N ARG A 166 -9.40 -5.54 -19.11
CA ARG A 166 -8.75 -4.57 -18.21
C ARG A 166 -9.22 -3.15 -18.48
N GLY A 167 -9.26 -2.74 -19.75
CA GLY A 167 -9.76 -1.42 -20.14
C GLY A 167 -11.19 -1.18 -19.64
N VAL A 168 -12.10 -2.13 -19.90
CA VAL A 168 -13.49 -2.04 -19.44
C VAL A 168 -13.58 -1.99 -17.90
N MET A 169 -12.84 -2.85 -17.22
CA MET A 169 -12.81 -2.90 -15.75
C MET A 169 -12.30 -1.60 -15.11
N LEU A 170 -11.37 -0.89 -15.76
CA LEU A 170 -10.84 0.41 -15.31
C LEU A 170 -11.71 1.60 -15.76
N GLY A 171 -12.78 1.36 -16.52
CA GLY A 171 -13.66 2.39 -17.06
C GLY A 171 -13.08 3.13 -18.27
N HIS A 172 -12.15 2.51 -19.01
CA HIS A 172 -11.54 3.05 -20.21
C HIS A 172 -12.32 2.66 -21.47
N LYS A 173 -12.30 3.52 -22.48
CA LYS A 173 -12.87 3.20 -23.81
C LYS A 173 -11.94 2.37 -24.70
N ARG A 174 -10.64 2.32 -24.35
CA ARG A 174 -9.59 1.64 -25.11
C ARG A 174 -9.04 0.48 -24.30
N PRO A 175 -8.43 -0.53 -24.95
CA PRO A 175 -7.67 -1.55 -24.25
C PRO A 175 -6.58 -0.93 -23.36
N ALA A 176 -6.31 -1.56 -22.23
CA ALA A 176 -5.32 -1.09 -21.25
C ALA A 176 -4.26 -2.17 -21.02
N PRO A 177 -3.32 -2.39 -21.98
CA PRO A 177 -2.28 -3.40 -21.84
C PRO A 177 -1.39 -3.09 -20.63
N ILE A 178 -0.90 -4.13 -19.97
CA ILE A 178 -0.06 -4.00 -18.77
C ILE A 178 1.18 -4.90 -18.77
N LEU A 179 1.16 -6.00 -19.52
CA LEU A 179 2.27 -6.95 -19.57
C LEU A 179 3.58 -6.31 -20.06
N GLU A 180 3.51 -5.38 -21.02
CA GLU A 180 4.69 -4.63 -21.49
C GLU A 180 5.32 -3.77 -20.37
N SER A 181 4.49 -3.16 -19.51
CA SER A 181 4.97 -2.38 -18.38
C SER A 181 5.59 -3.26 -17.30
N ILE A 182 4.97 -4.43 -17.03
CA ILE A 182 5.51 -5.44 -16.11
C ILE A 182 6.84 -5.98 -16.62
N ALA A 183 6.93 -6.31 -17.92
CA ALA A 183 8.16 -6.78 -18.55
C ALA A 183 9.27 -5.74 -18.42
N ARG A 184 8.99 -4.47 -18.75
CA ARG A 184 9.96 -3.37 -18.60
C ARG A 184 10.47 -3.22 -17.16
N PHE A 185 9.60 -3.36 -16.16
CA PHE A 185 10.01 -3.33 -14.76
C PHE A 185 10.81 -4.57 -14.35
N ALA A 186 10.42 -5.75 -14.83
CA ALA A 186 11.14 -6.99 -14.57
C ALA A 186 12.56 -6.96 -15.15
N GLU A 187 12.72 -6.52 -16.41
CA GLU A 187 14.02 -6.31 -17.07
C GLU A 187 14.89 -5.29 -16.33
N ALA A 188 14.26 -4.27 -15.75
CA ALA A 188 14.94 -3.30 -14.90
C ALA A 188 15.28 -3.84 -13.49
N GLY A 189 14.92 -5.08 -13.15
CA GLY A 189 15.17 -5.67 -11.84
C GLY A 189 14.29 -5.11 -10.72
N ILE A 190 13.16 -4.49 -11.05
CA ILE A 190 12.21 -3.97 -10.06
C ILE A 190 11.36 -5.12 -9.55
N THR A 191 11.30 -5.27 -8.23
CA THR A 191 10.41 -6.22 -7.57
C THR A 191 8.99 -5.65 -7.53
N MET A 192 7.99 -6.50 -7.78
CA MET A 192 6.59 -6.13 -7.91
C MET A 192 5.70 -7.02 -7.05
N HIS A 193 4.78 -6.38 -6.34
CA HIS A 193 3.70 -7.01 -5.59
C HIS A 193 2.38 -6.69 -6.30
N ILE A 194 1.70 -7.72 -6.77
CA ILE A 194 0.53 -7.58 -7.64
C ILE A 194 -0.75 -7.74 -6.84
N GLN A 195 -1.74 -6.89 -7.09
CA GLN A 195 -3.11 -7.06 -6.61
C GLN A 195 -4.05 -7.43 -7.76
N ILE A 196 -4.91 -8.40 -7.50
CA ILE A 196 -6.06 -8.77 -8.31
C ILE A 196 -7.31 -8.62 -7.44
N VAL A 197 -8.13 -7.62 -7.75
CA VAL A 197 -9.50 -7.54 -7.23
C VAL A 197 -10.38 -8.47 -8.06
N LEU A 198 -10.85 -9.55 -7.43
CA LEU A 198 -11.68 -10.57 -8.05
C LEU A 198 -13.15 -10.14 -8.07
N CYS A 199 -13.64 -9.87 -9.27
CA CYS A 199 -15.03 -9.58 -9.58
C CYS A 199 -15.67 -10.81 -10.24
N PRO A 200 -16.59 -11.52 -9.57
CA PRO A 200 -17.28 -12.66 -10.16
C PRO A 200 -17.99 -12.28 -11.46
N ASP A 201 -17.95 -13.18 -12.45
CA ASP A 201 -18.50 -13.01 -13.80
C ASP A 201 -17.77 -11.98 -14.68
N TRP A 202 -16.64 -11.43 -14.21
CA TRP A 202 -15.81 -10.49 -14.96
C TRP A 202 -14.40 -11.03 -15.20
N ASN A 203 -13.60 -11.15 -14.14
CA ASN A 203 -12.21 -11.59 -14.21
C ASN A 203 -11.96 -12.87 -13.38
N ASP A 204 -12.99 -13.70 -13.18
CA ASP A 204 -12.89 -15.00 -12.54
C ASP A 204 -12.60 -16.13 -13.56
N ARG A 205 -12.56 -17.39 -13.08
CA ARG A 205 -12.44 -18.61 -13.90
C ARG A 205 -11.26 -18.60 -14.87
N ALA A 206 -11.53 -18.53 -16.18
CA ALA A 206 -10.53 -18.59 -17.23
C ALA A 206 -9.69 -17.30 -17.28
N ALA A 207 -10.32 -16.14 -17.09
CA ALA A 207 -9.62 -14.86 -17.05
C ALA A 207 -8.63 -14.81 -15.87
N LEU A 208 -9.06 -15.27 -14.68
CA LEU A 208 -8.16 -15.37 -13.52
C LEU A 208 -7.00 -16.35 -13.79
N ALA A 209 -7.30 -17.52 -14.36
CA ALA A 209 -6.27 -18.53 -14.65
C ALA A 209 -5.21 -18.01 -15.63
N ARG A 210 -5.64 -17.32 -16.71
CA ARG A 210 -4.75 -16.66 -17.66
C ARG A 210 -3.91 -15.59 -16.98
N THR A 211 -4.55 -14.71 -16.20
CA THR A 211 -3.87 -13.63 -15.47
C THR A 211 -2.78 -14.17 -14.55
N ILE A 212 -3.07 -15.24 -13.80
CA ILE A 212 -2.08 -15.90 -12.95
C ILE A 212 -0.92 -16.47 -13.77
N ALA A 213 -1.22 -17.21 -14.85
CA ALA A 213 -0.19 -17.84 -15.68
C ALA A 213 0.76 -16.80 -16.30
N ASP A 214 0.19 -15.72 -16.85
CA ASP A 214 0.95 -14.62 -17.44
C ASP A 214 1.86 -13.94 -16.41
N LEU A 215 1.35 -13.65 -15.20
CA LEU A 215 2.09 -12.94 -14.16
C LEU A 215 3.19 -13.79 -13.52
N VAL A 216 2.95 -15.08 -13.31
CA VAL A 216 3.93 -16.01 -12.74
C VAL A 216 5.16 -16.17 -13.65
N GLY A 217 4.99 -15.96 -14.96
CA GLY A 217 6.10 -15.95 -15.93
C GLY A 217 7.17 -14.89 -15.64
N PHE A 218 6.86 -13.87 -14.84
CA PHE A 218 7.80 -12.82 -14.43
C PHE A 218 8.43 -13.06 -13.05
N TRP A 219 8.28 -14.26 -12.47
CA TRP A 219 9.04 -14.65 -11.29
C TRP A 219 10.56 -14.61 -11.58
N PRO A 220 11.42 -14.05 -10.70
CA PRO A 220 11.12 -13.58 -9.34
C PRO A 220 10.69 -12.12 -9.20
N GLN A 221 10.69 -11.32 -10.27
CA GLN A 221 10.36 -9.91 -10.20
C GLN A 221 8.88 -9.68 -9.86
N VAL A 222 7.95 -10.51 -10.34
CA VAL A 222 6.62 -10.61 -9.72
C VAL A 222 6.74 -11.51 -8.48
N ALA A 223 7.08 -10.90 -7.35
CA ALA A 223 7.41 -11.60 -6.12
C ALA A 223 6.18 -12.07 -5.33
N SER A 224 5.04 -11.39 -5.48
CA SER A 224 3.78 -11.84 -4.89
C SER A 224 2.56 -11.40 -5.71
N ILE A 225 1.51 -12.22 -5.67
CA ILE A 225 0.21 -11.97 -6.30
C ILE A 225 -0.86 -12.14 -5.23
N GLY A 226 -1.39 -11.02 -4.73
CA GLY A 226 -2.52 -10.98 -3.81
C GLY A 226 -3.85 -10.96 -4.56
N ILE A 227 -4.72 -11.91 -4.28
CA ILE A 227 -6.10 -11.93 -4.80
C ILE A 227 -7.03 -11.56 -3.65
N VAL A 228 -7.86 -10.54 -3.87
CA VAL A 228 -8.83 -10.03 -2.90
C VAL A 228 -10.23 -10.04 -3.50
N PRO A 229 -11.30 -10.31 -2.73
CA PRO A 229 -12.66 -10.22 -3.27
C PRO A 229 -13.04 -8.75 -3.49
N VAL A 230 -13.92 -8.49 -4.44
CA VAL A 230 -14.49 -7.14 -4.60
C VAL A 230 -15.26 -6.68 -3.36
N GLY A 231 -14.89 -5.51 -2.83
CA GLY A 231 -15.62 -4.84 -1.77
C GLY A 231 -16.84 -4.08 -2.32
N LEU A 232 -18.03 -4.41 -1.84
CA LEU A 232 -19.29 -3.79 -2.27
C LEU A 232 -19.97 -3.07 -1.10
N THR A 233 -20.42 -1.85 -1.34
CA THR A 233 -21.27 -1.10 -0.40
C THR A 233 -22.70 -0.98 -0.93
N LYS A 234 -23.63 -0.51 -0.08
CA LYS A 234 -25.00 -0.16 -0.48
C LYS A 234 -25.10 1.12 -1.33
N PHE A 235 -24.01 1.91 -1.46
CA PHE A 235 -24.00 3.22 -2.12
C PHE A 235 -23.51 3.15 -3.58
N ARG A 236 -23.73 2.02 -4.26
CA ARG A 236 -23.22 1.73 -5.60
C ARG A 236 -24.19 2.01 -6.75
N GLN A 237 -25.29 2.73 -6.51
CA GLN A 237 -26.42 2.84 -7.45
C GLN A 237 -26.05 3.34 -8.86
N GLN A 238 -24.97 4.12 -8.99
CA GLN A 238 -24.50 4.70 -10.26
C GLN A 238 -23.35 3.91 -10.92
N LEU A 239 -23.01 2.72 -10.41
CA LEU A 239 -21.92 1.88 -10.90
C LEU A 239 -22.47 0.63 -11.60
N PRO A 240 -21.70 0.02 -12.52
CA PRO A 240 -22.07 -1.26 -13.11
C PRO A 240 -22.37 -2.32 -12.05
N TRP A 241 -23.30 -3.21 -12.39
CA TRP A 241 -23.71 -4.28 -11.49
C TRP A 241 -22.53 -5.23 -11.21
N LEU A 242 -22.32 -5.51 -9.93
CA LEU A 242 -21.36 -6.47 -9.41
C LEU A 242 -22.00 -7.25 -8.27
N ARG A 243 -21.59 -8.50 -8.10
CA ARG A 243 -21.98 -9.34 -6.97
C ARG A 243 -20.77 -9.79 -6.16
N SER A 244 -21.01 -10.10 -4.90
CA SER A 244 -20.00 -10.78 -4.08
C SER A 244 -19.83 -12.23 -4.52
N ILE A 245 -18.63 -12.75 -4.30
CA ILE A 245 -18.34 -14.17 -4.49
C ILE A 245 -19.14 -15.02 -3.51
N THR A 246 -19.73 -16.12 -3.99
CA THR A 246 -20.53 -17.01 -3.14
C THR A 246 -19.65 -17.92 -2.28
N PRO A 247 -20.14 -18.44 -1.15
CA PRO A 247 -19.37 -19.39 -0.33
C PRO A 247 -18.87 -20.62 -1.11
N ALA A 248 -19.67 -21.16 -2.03
CA ALA A 248 -19.28 -22.30 -2.86
C ALA A 248 -18.15 -21.94 -3.85
N GLU A 249 -18.21 -20.76 -4.47
CA GLU A 249 -17.15 -20.26 -5.34
C GLU A 249 -15.85 -19.98 -4.57
N ARG A 250 -15.94 -19.45 -3.33
CA ARG A 250 -14.77 -19.26 -2.46
C ARG A 250 -14.05 -20.57 -2.18
N LYS A 251 -14.78 -21.62 -1.80
CA LYS A 251 -14.19 -22.96 -1.55
C LYS A 251 -13.45 -23.49 -2.78
N LYS A 252 -14.11 -23.45 -3.95
CA LYS A 252 -13.51 -23.85 -5.23
C LYS A 252 -12.25 -23.04 -5.55
N LEU A 253 -12.26 -21.73 -5.30
CA LEU A 253 -11.10 -20.87 -5.50
C LEU A 253 -9.95 -21.26 -4.56
N ILE A 254 -10.21 -21.43 -3.27
CA ILE A 254 -9.22 -21.82 -2.27
C ILE A 254 -8.58 -23.15 -2.66
N ASP A 255 -9.38 -24.16 -2.98
CA ASP A 255 -8.87 -25.50 -3.32
C ASP A 255 -8.02 -25.46 -4.60
N LYS A 256 -8.45 -24.70 -5.62
CA LYS A 256 -7.69 -24.53 -6.87
C LYS A 256 -6.36 -23.81 -6.65
N ILE A 257 -6.36 -22.74 -5.88
CA ILE A 257 -5.15 -21.96 -5.62
C ILE A 257 -4.20 -22.73 -4.71
N LYS A 258 -4.70 -23.53 -3.77
CA LYS A 258 -3.87 -24.38 -2.92
C LYS A 258 -3.01 -25.35 -3.72
N ILE A 259 -3.59 -26.02 -4.74
CA ILE A 259 -2.84 -26.92 -5.62
C ILE A 259 -1.68 -26.18 -6.29
N PHE A 260 -1.93 -24.95 -6.75
CA PHE A 260 -0.89 -24.11 -7.36
C PHE A 260 0.18 -23.71 -6.34
N GLN A 261 -0.23 -23.24 -5.16
CA GLN A 261 0.69 -22.84 -4.08
C GLN A 261 1.61 -24.00 -3.67
N ASP A 262 1.06 -25.21 -3.50
CA ASP A 262 1.83 -26.39 -3.10
C ASP A 262 2.85 -26.78 -4.20
N ALA A 263 2.44 -26.74 -5.47
CA ALA A 263 3.33 -27.01 -6.60
C ALA A 263 4.44 -25.95 -6.76
N PHE A 264 4.10 -24.66 -6.63
CA PHE A 264 5.07 -23.58 -6.75
C PHE A 264 6.06 -23.58 -5.58
N ARG A 265 5.57 -23.84 -4.35
CA ARG A 265 6.40 -23.95 -3.15
C ARG A 265 7.38 -25.10 -3.21
N SER A 266 6.94 -26.26 -3.70
CA SER A 266 7.82 -27.43 -3.82
C SER A 266 9.02 -27.16 -4.75
N ARG A 267 8.88 -26.23 -5.71
CA ARG A 267 9.94 -25.85 -6.65
C ARG A 267 10.76 -24.64 -6.21
N ASN A 268 10.10 -23.62 -5.66
CA ASN A 268 10.70 -22.29 -5.44
C ASN A 268 10.78 -21.88 -3.96
N GLY A 269 10.29 -22.70 -3.03
CA GLY A 269 10.29 -22.41 -1.59
C GLY A 269 9.18 -21.48 -1.09
N VAL A 270 8.42 -20.83 -1.98
CA VAL A 270 7.36 -19.85 -1.65
C VAL A 270 6.05 -20.15 -2.39
N SER A 271 4.94 -19.54 -1.98
CA SER A 271 3.61 -19.75 -2.61
C SER A 271 3.34 -18.88 -3.84
N VAL A 272 4.01 -17.73 -3.97
CA VAL A 272 3.81 -16.60 -4.92
C VAL A 272 2.39 -16.01 -5.00
N ILE A 273 1.33 -16.82 -4.94
CA ILE A 273 -0.07 -16.39 -4.89
C ILE A 273 -0.58 -16.46 -3.46
N TYR A 274 -1.31 -15.43 -3.03
CA TYR A 274 -1.93 -15.37 -1.72
C TYR A 274 -3.37 -14.86 -1.82
N LEU A 275 -4.27 -15.52 -1.08
CA LEU A 275 -5.69 -15.13 -1.01
C LEU A 275 -5.95 -14.28 0.23
N ALA A 276 -6.78 -13.25 0.11
CA ALA A 276 -7.26 -12.45 1.23
C ALA A 276 -7.86 -13.32 2.34
N ASP A 277 -7.69 -12.88 3.58
CA ASP A 277 -8.24 -13.56 4.75
C ASP A 277 -9.77 -13.69 4.65
N GLU A 278 -10.44 -12.73 4.01
CA GLU A 278 -11.89 -12.76 3.78
C GLU A 278 -12.35 -14.03 3.03
N PHE A 279 -11.56 -14.55 2.08
CA PHE A 279 -11.92 -15.78 1.37
C PHE A 279 -12.06 -16.96 2.33
N TYR A 280 -11.07 -17.14 3.23
CA TYR A 280 -11.07 -18.21 4.21
C TYR A 280 -12.17 -18.00 5.25
N LEU A 281 -12.26 -16.79 5.81
CA LEU A 281 -13.22 -16.45 6.85
C LEU A 281 -14.65 -16.74 6.39
N LYS A 282 -15.04 -16.22 5.22
CA LYS A 282 -16.40 -16.38 4.69
C LYS A 282 -16.69 -17.76 4.09
N ALA A 283 -15.65 -18.56 3.82
CA ALA A 283 -15.80 -19.97 3.43
C ALA A 283 -15.88 -20.92 4.64
N GLY A 284 -15.58 -20.43 5.85
CA GLY A 284 -15.45 -21.25 7.06
C GLY A 284 -14.18 -22.11 7.04
N TYR A 285 -13.15 -21.70 6.31
CA TYR A 285 -11.87 -22.40 6.25
C TYR A 285 -10.90 -21.81 7.29
N PRO A 286 -10.00 -22.62 7.87
CA PRO A 286 -8.92 -22.10 8.68
C PRO A 286 -7.98 -21.24 7.83
N PHE A 287 -7.44 -20.17 8.42
CA PHE A 287 -6.37 -19.40 7.79
C PHE A 287 -5.12 -20.28 7.59
N PRO A 288 -4.39 -20.11 6.48
CA PRO A 288 -3.08 -20.76 6.26
C PRO A 288 -2.14 -20.63 7.46
N ALA A 289 -1.19 -21.56 7.59
CA ALA A 289 -0.18 -21.50 8.64
C ALA A 289 0.76 -20.31 8.42
N TYR A 290 1.38 -19.79 9.51
CA TYR A 290 2.26 -18.60 9.44
C TYR A 290 3.34 -18.69 8.36
N LYS A 291 4.01 -19.86 8.25
CA LYS A 291 5.07 -20.08 7.26
C LYS A 291 4.57 -20.03 5.81
N GLN A 292 3.28 -20.24 5.56
CA GLN A 292 2.73 -20.24 4.20
C GLN A 292 2.52 -18.82 3.63
N TYR A 293 2.70 -17.78 4.45
CA TYR A 293 2.63 -16.39 4.02
C TYR A 293 3.97 -15.79 3.58
N ASP A 294 5.07 -16.55 3.69
CA ASP A 294 6.40 -16.18 3.14
C ASP A 294 6.86 -14.75 3.48
N GLY A 295 6.72 -14.36 4.75
CA GLY A 295 7.09 -13.02 5.22
C GLY A 295 6.02 -11.93 5.01
N PHE A 296 4.80 -12.33 4.65
CA PHE A 296 3.62 -11.45 4.53
C PHE A 296 3.79 -10.29 3.53
N PRO A 297 4.21 -10.54 2.28
CA PRO A 297 4.45 -9.48 1.28
C PRO A 297 3.18 -8.72 0.86
N GLN A 298 2.02 -9.16 1.32
CA GLN A 298 0.69 -8.69 0.92
C GLN A 298 -0.15 -8.27 2.14
N ILE A 299 0.47 -8.01 3.30
CA ILE A 299 -0.25 -7.71 4.54
C ILE A 299 -1.18 -6.48 4.42
N GLU A 300 -0.70 -5.43 3.75
CA GLU A 300 -1.46 -4.20 3.46
C GLU A 300 -2.67 -4.44 2.53
N ASN A 301 -2.68 -5.58 1.84
CA ASN A 301 -3.76 -6.00 0.95
C ASN A 301 -4.79 -6.91 1.65
N GLY A 302 -4.78 -6.96 2.99
CA GLY A 302 -5.69 -7.79 3.77
C GLY A 302 -5.39 -9.29 3.72
N ILE A 303 -4.13 -9.66 3.43
CA ILE A 303 -3.68 -11.05 3.31
C ILE A 303 -2.77 -11.39 4.49
N GLY A 304 -3.26 -12.25 5.38
CA GLY A 304 -2.50 -12.76 6.53
C GLY A 304 -2.59 -11.94 7.80
N LEU A 305 -3.36 -10.85 7.83
CA LEU A 305 -3.59 -10.03 9.02
C LEU A 305 -4.12 -10.86 10.20
N ALA A 306 -5.07 -11.76 9.96
CA ALA A 306 -5.64 -12.61 11.00
C ALA A 306 -4.60 -13.59 11.56
N ARG A 307 -3.82 -14.24 10.68
CA ARG A 307 -2.75 -15.15 11.10
C ARG A 307 -1.65 -14.41 11.85
N TYR A 308 -1.24 -13.24 11.36
CA TYR A 308 -0.22 -12.41 11.98
C TYR A 308 -0.66 -11.99 13.39
N PHE A 309 -1.89 -11.49 13.53
CA PHE A 309 -2.50 -11.16 14.81
C PHE A 309 -2.52 -12.35 15.78
N TYR A 310 -2.88 -13.54 15.31
CA TYR A 310 -2.87 -14.75 16.16
C TYR A 310 -1.47 -15.13 16.63
N GLU A 311 -0.45 -14.98 15.79
CA GLU A 311 0.93 -15.25 16.22
C GLU A 311 1.42 -14.23 17.24
N ASP A 312 1.10 -12.96 17.08
CA ASP A 312 1.44 -11.93 18.07
C ASP A 312 0.72 -12.16 19.39
N PHE A 313 -0.58 -12.48 19.35
CA PHE A 313 -1.30 -12.86 20.56
C PHE A 313 -0.72 -14.12 21.21
N ARG A 314 -0.31 -15.12 20.43
CA ARG A 314 0.30 -16.35 20.95
C ARG A 314 1.59 -16.06 21.73
N LYS A 315 2.44 -15.13 21.26
CA LYS A 315 3.67 -14.71 21.97
C LYS A 315 3.35 -14.05 23.32
N LEU A 316 2.26 -13.28 23.40
CA LEU A 316 1.84 -12.58 24.61
C LEU A 316 1.03 -13.47 25.57
N ARG A 317 0.47 -14.59 25.08
CA ARG A 317 -0.48 -15.42 25.83
C ARG A 317 0.06 -15.93 27.16
N SER A 318 1.36 -16.23 27.25
CA SER A 318 2.02 -16.69 28.49
C SER A 318 2.21 -15.58 29.53
N LEU A 319 2.22 -14.32 29.10
CA LEU A 319 2.35 -13.15 29.97
C LEU A 319 1.00 -12.71 30.57
N LEU A 320 -0.11 -13.25 30.07
CA LEU A 320 -1.44 -12.90 30.54
C LEU A 320 -1.64 -13.42 31.97
N PRO A 321 -2.05 -12.56 32.92
CA PRO A 321 -2.27 -12.98 34.30
C PRO A 321 -3.49 -13.90 34.42
N HIS A 322 -3.54 -14.70 35.47
CA HIS A 322 -4.73 -15.48 35.81
C HIS A 322 -5.86 -14.61 36.40
N LYS A 323 -5.50 -13.47 37.02
CA LYS A 323 -6.43 -12.52 37.67
C LYS A 323 -5.84 -11.11 37.60
N THR A 324 -6.69 -10.09 37.43
CA THR A 324 -6.29 -8.68 37.61
C THR A 324 -6.52 -8.21 39.05
N ASN A 325 -5.67 -7.30 39.54
CA ASN A 325 -5.74 -6.78 40.92
C ASN A 325 -7.05 -6.02 41.20
N ARG A 326 -7.64 -5.42 40.17
CA ARG A 326 -8.94 -4.72 40.24
C ARG A 326 -9.86 -5.24 39.14
N LEU A 327 -11.16 -5.06 39.36
CA LEU A 327 -12.15 -5.30 38.32
C LEU A 327 -11.86 -4.37 37.14
N CYS A 328 -11.69 -4.95 35.96
CA CYS A 328 -11.42 -4.25 34.71
C CYS A 328 -12.58 -4.46 33.76
N HIS A 329 -13.15 -3.35 33.25
CA HIS A 329 -14.15 -3.36 32.20
C HIS A 329 -13.45 -3.03 30.88
N LEU A 330 -13.53 -3.94 29.92
CA LEU A 330 -12.94 -3.81 28.60
C LEU A 330 -14.06 -3.78 27.58
N VAL A 331 -13.96 -2.88 26.60
CA VAL A 331 -14.89 -2.80 25.47
C VAL A 331 -14.08 -2.90 24.19
N LEU A 332 -14.48 -3.81 23.29
CA LEU A 332 -13.87 -3.97 21.98
C LEU A 332 -14.87 -3.56 20.90
N ALA A 333 -14.49 -2.58 20.08
CA ALA A 333 -15.23 -2.17 18.90
C ALA A 333 -14.51 -2.69 17.65
N THR A 334 -15.22 -3.38 16.76
CA THR A 334 -14.67 -3.98 15.55
C THR A 334 -15.75 -4.12 14.47
N SER A 335 -15.34 -4.36 13.22
CA SER A 335 -16.25 -4.80 12.16
C SER A 335 -16.82 -6.20 12.45
N GLN A 336 -17.89 -6.58 11.76
CA GLN A 336 -18.50 -7.91 11.88
C GLN A 336 -17.53 -9.04 11.55
N ASP A 337 -16.67 -8.85 10.55
CA ASP A 337 -15.64 -9.84 10.19
C ASP A 337 -14.48 -9.85 11.18
N GLY A 338 -14.07 -8.66 11.65
CA GLY A 338 -13.08 -8.57 12.72
C GLY A 338 -13.55 -9.23 14.02
N ALA A 339 -14.85 -9.19 14.33
CA ALA A 339 -15.40 -9.90 15.50
C ALA A 339 -15.18 -11.42 15.41
N GLN A 340 -15.37 -12.01 14.23
CA GLN A 340 -15.09 -13.43 14.02
C GLN A 340 -13.61 -13.75 14.18
N VAL A 341 -12.72 -12.87 13.69
CA VAL A 341 -11.27 -13.02 13.87
C VAL A 341 -10.88 -12.89 15.34
N LEU A 342 -11.46 -11.94 16.08
CA LEU A 342 -11.12 -11.68 17.48
C LEU A 342 -11.68 -12.71 18.46
N GLU A 343 -12.72 -13.46 18.08
CA GLU A 343 -13.44 -14.38 18.98
C GLU A 343 -12.53 -15.37 19.75
N PRO A 344 -11.53 -16.04 19.14
CA PRO A 344 -10.62 -16.93 19.89
C PRO A 344 -9.81 -16.19 20.97
N VAL A 345 -9.43 -14.94 20.71
CA VAL A 345 -8.69 -14.09 21.65
C VAL A 345 -9.61 -13.62 22.78
N VAL A 346 -10.81 -13.16 22.43
CA VAL A 346 -11.86 -12.76 23.38
C VAL A 346 -12.17 -13.90 24.35
N ARG A 347 -12.35 -15.13 23.85
CA ARG A 347 -12.54 -16.32 24.70
C ARG A 347 -11.39 -16.52 25.69
N ARG A 348 -10.14 -16.36 25.25
CA ARG A 348 -8.97 -16.50 26.12
C ARG A 348 -8.91 -15.41 27.20
N LEU A 349 -9.27 -14.17 26.86
CA LEU A 349 -9.29 -13.04 27.79
C LEU A 349 -10.38 -13.19 28.86
N ARG A 350 -11.55 -13.75 28.50
CA ARG A 350 -12.64 -14.04 29.45
C ARG A 350 -12.27 -15.05 30.54
N LEU A 351 -11.19 -15.82 30.35
CA LEU A 351 -10.67 -16.71 31.40
C LEU A 351 -9.88 -15.99 32.50
N ILE A 352 -9.54 -14.71 32.31
CA ILE A 352 -8.81 -13.92 33.30
C ILE A 352 -9.82 -13.42 34.34
N LYS A 353 -9.63 -13.82 35.60
CA LYS A 353 -10.50 -13.37 36.70
C LYS A 353 -10.44 -11.84 36.84
N ASN A 354 -11.57 -11.25 37.22
CA ASN A 354 -11.74 -9.78 37.35
C ASN A 354 -11.70 -9.00 36.02
N ILE A 355 -11.81 -9.64 34.86
CA ILE A 355 -12.09 -8.96 33.59
C ILE A 355 -13.56 -9.14 33.20
N LYS A 356 -14.22 -8.05 32.83
CA LYS A 356 -15.54 -8.02 32.19
C LYS A 356 -15.36 -7.46 30.78
N LEU A 357 -15.71 -8.25 29.77
CA LEU A 357 -15.51 -7.95 28.35
C LEU A 357 -16.78 -8.20 27.52
#